data_AF-A0A0F9MK49-F1
#
_entry.id   AF-A0A0F9MK49-F1
#
_cell.length_a   1.000
_cell.length_b   1.000
_cell.length_c   1.000
_cell.angle_alpha   90.00
_cell.angle_beta   90.00
_cell.angle_gamma   90.00
#
_symmetry.space_group_name_H-M   'P 1'
#
loop_
_entity.id
_entity.type
_entity.pdbx_description
1 polymer ?
#
loop_
_entity_poly.entity_id
_entity_poly.type
_entity_poly.pdbx_seq_one_letter_code
_entity_poly.pdbx_strand_id
1 'polypeptide(L)'
;MRNQFVGDVNDYHKYQLLNELALISEVNVCWMLNDDIEGQDSKFVKHKYSDPLSLLLSRIVEEGQRNVDRIENSKLIKVKHYYRQIEDICLDQISGILFFDPDNGLEVKSAKNNDKRYLYYRDIRRFISYVDILVYQHFPRVQRHQYIEAITNKIRNEVSCSTVKHFPKSMVDFILIKK
;
A
#
# COMPACT_ATOMS: atom_id res chain seq x y z
N MET A 1 2.35 5.11 5.17
CA MET A 1 1.01 5.70 5.26
C MET A 1 0.94 6.69 6.41
N ARG A 2 0.03 7.67 6.40
CA ARG A 2 -0.31 8.50 7.58
C ARG A 2 -1.82 8.51 7.78
N ASN A 3 -2.26 8.66 9.03
CA ASN A 3 -3.68 8.63 9.36
C ASN A 3 -4.44 9.80 8.74
N GLN A 4 -3.85 10.99 8.74
CA GLN A 4 -4.43 12.20 8.11
C GLN A 4 -4.76 12.04 6.61
N PHE A 5 -4.18 11.06 5.93
CA PHE A 5 -4.43 10.80 4.51
C PHE A 5 -5.53 9.77 4.26
N VAL A 6 -6.04 9.09 5.30
CA VAL A 6 -7.11 8.10 5.14
C VAL A 6 -8.34 8.75 4.49
N GLY A 7 -8.88 8.08 3.48
CA GLY A 7 -10.04 8.55 2.72
C GLY A 7 -9.70 9.53 1.59
N ASP A 8 -8.44 9.57 1.15
CA ASP A 8 -8.07 10.26 -0.08
C ASP A 8 -8.58 9.53 -1.35
N VAL A 9 -8.35 10.14 -2.52
CA VAL A 9 -8.80 9.58 -3.80
C VAL A 9 -8.13 8.23 -4.14
N ASN A 10 -6.90 8.00 -3.69
CA ASN A 10 -6.15 6.79 -4.01
C ASN A 10 -6.51 5.64 -3.07
N ASP A 11 -6.94 5.95 -1.86
CA ASP A 11 -7.41 5.00 -0.85
C ASP A 11 -8.60 4.18 -1.35
N TYR A 12 -9.53 4.78 -2.09
CA TYR A 12 -10.62 4.02 -2.72
C TYR A 12 -10.07 2.92 -3.64
N HIS A 13 -9.09 3.23 -4.49
CA HIS A 13 -8.48 2.24 -5.37
C HIS A 13 -7.67 1.19 -4.61
N LYS A 14 -6.98 1.60 -3.55
CA LYS A 14 -6.21 0.71 -2.66
C LYS A 14 -7.13 -0.31 -1.99
N TYR A 15 -8.16 0.17 -1.31
CA TYR A 15 -9.09 -0.68 -0.58
C TYR A 15 -9.95 -1.54 -1.52
N GLN A 16 -10.33 -1.03 -2.68
CA GLN A 16 -11.01 -1.83 -3.70
C GLN A 16 -10.12 -2.99 -4.16
N LEU A 17 -8.85 -2.74 -4.49
CA LEU A 17 -7.93 -3.79 -4.93
C LEU A 17 -7.69 -4.82 -3.82
N LEU A 18 -7.49 -4.38 -2.57
CA LEU A 18 -7.33 -5.30 -1.44
C LEU A 18 -8.58 -6.17 -1.24
N ASN A 19 -9.78 -5.60 -1.42
CA ASN A 19 -11.02 -6.35 -1.32
C ASN A 19 -11.12 -7.42 -2.43
N GLU A 20 -10.77 -7.08 -3.67
CA GLU A 20 -10.75 -8.02 -4.80
C GLU A 20 -9.72 -9.14 -4.58
N LEU A 21 -8.52 -8.81 -4.09
CA LEU A 21 -7.48 -9.80 -3.79
C LEU A 21 -7.86 -10.72 -2.64
N ALA A 22 -8.56 -10.21 -1.63
CA ALA A 22 -9.05 -10.99 -0.49
C ALA A 22 -10.07 -12.07 -0.87
N LEU A 23 -10.66 -12.00 -2.07
CA LEU A 23 -11.54 -13.05 -2.61
C LEU A 23 -10.77 -14.26 -3.15
N ILE A 24 -9.51 -14.09 -3.54
CA ILE A 24 -8.72 -15.12 -4.23
C ILE A 24 -7.46 -15.54 -3.47
N SER A 25 -7.05 -14.79 -2.44
CA SER A 25 -5.91 -15.08 -1.60
C SER A 25 -6.13 -14.54 -0.20
N GLU A 26 -5.47 -15.14 0.80
CA GLU A 26 -5.27 -14.44 2.08
C GLU A 26 -4.46 -13.16 1.84
N VAL A 27 -4.85 -12.09 2.51
CA VAL A 27 -4.23 -10.77 2.43
C VAL A 27 -3.80 -10.36 3.83
N ASN A 28 -2.55 -9.94 3.96
CA ASN A 28 -1.99 -9.29 5.13
C ASN A 28 -1.62 -7.86 4.74
N VAL A 29 -1.77 -6.91 5.65
CA VAL A 29 -1.53 -5.50 5.38
C VAL A 29 -0.54 -4.95 6.37
N CYS A 30 0.54 -4.35 5.88
CA CYS A 30 1.46 -3.52 6.64
C CYS A 30 1.31 -2.07 6.20
N TRP A 31 0.70 -1.25 7.07
CA TRP A 31 0.42 0.16 6.75
C TRP A 31 1.68 1.01 6.65
N MET A 32 2.79 0.57 7.26
CA MET A 32 4.00 1.41 7.41
C MET A 32 3.64 2.81 7.93
N LEU A 33 2.91 2.83 9.05
CA LEU A 33 2.24 4.03 9.55
C LEU A 33 3.28 5.02 10.10
N ASN A 34 3.26 6.24 9.59
CA ASN A 34 4.08 7.34 10.08
C ASN A 34 3.22 8.30 10.90
N ASP A 35 3.85 9.07 11.78
CA ASP A 35 3.18 10.13 12.52
C ASP A 35 2.54 11.14 11.56
N ASP A 36 1.47 11.79 11.96
CA ASP A 36 0.85 12.85 11.16
C ASP A 36 1.77 14.09 11.07
N ILE A 37 1.61 14.90 10.02
CA ILE A 37 2.32 16.17 9.83
C ILE A 37 1.30 17.29 9.97
N GLU A 38 1.50 18.15 10.97
CA GLU A 38 0.65 19.31 11.19
C GLU A 38 0.46 20.15 9.92
N GLY A 39 -0.80 20.49 9.63
CA GLY A 39 -1.17 21.35 8.51
C GLY A 39 -1.14 20.69 7.13
N GLN A 40 -0.96 19.37 7.02
CA GLN A 40 -1.00 18.64 5.76
C GLN A 40 -2.15 17.64 5.68
N ASP A 41 -3.39 18.11 5.54
CA ASP A 41 -4.52 17.22 5.28
C ASP A 41 -4.71 16.98 3.78
N SER A 42 -5.01 15.73 3.39
CA SER A 42 -5.43 15.45 2.02
C SER A 42 -6.81 16.05 1.77
N LYS A 43 -6.99 16.66 0.60
CA LYS A 43 -8.31 17.14 0.17
C LYS A 43 -9.26 15.95 0.12
N PHE A 44 -10.38 16.06 0.84
CA PHE A 44 -11.48 15.13 0.68
C PHE A 44 -11.94 15.16 -0.77
N VAL A 45 -12.06 13.98 -1.38
CA VAL A 45 -12.69 13.84 -2.69
C VAL A 45 -13.92 12.98 -2.48
N LYS A 46 -15.10 13.58 -2.62
CA LYS A 46 -16.35 12.83 -2.62
C LYS A 46 -16.27 11.77 -3.72
N HIS A 47 -16.29 10.50 -3.34
CA HIS A 47 -16.24 9.41 -4.30
C HIS A 47 -17.51 9.44 -5.15
N LYS A 48 -17.35 9.21 -6.47
CA LYS A 48 -18.46 9.23 -7.43
C LYS A 48 -19.40 8.04 -7.26
N TYR A 49 -18.92 6.98 -6.60
CA TYR A 49 -19.63 5.73 -6.40
C TYR A 49 -20.48 5.75 -5.12
N SER A 50 -21.50 4.90 -5.08
CA SER A 50 -22.39 4.72 -3.91
C SER A 50 -22.29 3.31 -3.33
N ASP A 51 -21.15 2.65 -3.49
CA ASP A 51 -20.88 1.33 -2.92
C ASP A 51 -20.52 1.42 -1.43
N PRO A 52 -20.54 0.30 -0.68
CA PRO A 52 -20.26 0.32 0.76
C PRO A 52 -18.89 0.92 1.13
N LEU A 53 -17.85 0.72 0.29
CA LEU A 53 -16.53 1.27 0.55
C LEU A 53 -16.52 2.79 0.34
N SER A 54 -17.11 3.29 -0.75
CA SER A 54 -17.18 4.73 -1.00
C SER A 54 -17.96 5.48 0.08
N LEU A 55 -19.03 4.88 0.60
CA LEU A 55 -19.83 5.41 1.71
C LEU A 55 -19.04 5.42 3.02
N LEU A 56 -18.30 4.35 3.32
CA LEU A 56 -17.45 4.29 4.50
C LEU A 56 -16.37 5.38 4.48
N LEU A 57 -15.67 5.53 3.36
CA LEU A 57 -14.61 6.53 3.23
C LEU A 57 -15.16 7.95 3.35
N SER A 58 -16.32 8.22 2.73
CA SER A 58 -17.00 9.51 2.87
C SER A 58 -17.31 9.82 4.34
N ARG A 59 -17.85 8.84 5.06
CA ARG A 59 -18.18 8.98 6.49
C ARG A 59 -16.94 9.21 7.36
N ILE A 60 -15.87 8.45 7.15
CA ILE A 60 -14.60 8.60 7.88
C ILE A 60 -14.07 10.04 7.77
N VAL A 61 -14.15 10.61 6.57
CA VAL A 61 -13.66 11.97 6.32
C VAL A 61 -14.62 13.03 6.87
N GLU A 62 -15.93 12.87 6.67
CA GLU A 62 -16.95 13.79 7.19
C GLU A 62 -16.97 13.85 8.73
N GLU A 63 -16.73 12.73 9.40
CA GLU A 63 -16.63 12.64 10.86
C GLU A 63 -15.26 13.11 11.40
N GLY A 64 -14.29 13.43 10.53
CA GLY A 64 -12.93 13.82 10.92
C GLY A 64 -12.12 12.68 11.55
N GLN A 65 -12.51 11.43 11.33
CA GLN A 65 -11.95 10.24 11.99
C GLN A 65 -11.00 9.48 11.08
N ARG A 66 -10.13 10.21 10.38
CA ARG A 66 -9.17 9.66 9.42
C ARG A 66 -8.12 8.82 10.15
N ASN A 67 -8.36 7.52 10.23
CA ASN A 67 -7.47 6.57 10.87
C ASN A 67 -7.68 5.19 10.26
N VAL A 68 -6.58 4.48 9.99
CA VAL A 68 -6.61 3.10 9.45
C VAL A 68 -7.41 2.13 10.32
N ASP A 69 -7.49 2.36 11.64
CA ASP A 69 -8.34 1.61 12.58
C ASP A 69 -9.81 1.59 12.15
N ARG A 70 -10.31 2.66 11.51
CA ARG A 70 -11.69 2.73 11.01
C ARG A 70 -11.90 1.78 9.84
N ILE A 71 -10.89 1.61 8.99
CA ILE A 71 -10.92 0.66 7.88
C ILE A 71 -10.87 -0.77 8.44
N GLU A 72 -9.96 -1.04 9.37
CA GLU A 72 -9.82 -2.36 10.00
C GLU A 72 -11.11 -2.81 10.70
N ASN A 73 -11.67 -1.94 11.53
CA ASN A 73 -12.88 -2.23 12.31
C ASN A 73 -14.14 -2.30 11.46
N SER A 74 -14.14 -1.72 10.25
CA SER A 74 -15.28 -1.82 9.34
C SER A 74 -15.53 -3.24 8.85
N LYS A 75 -14.48 -4.08 8.83
CA LYS A 75 -14.48 -5.45 8.28
C LYS A 75 -14.96 -5.53 6.82
N LEU A 76 -14.98 -4.41 6.09
CA LEU A 76 -15.33 -4.39 4.66
C LEU A 76 -14.29 -5.11 3.82
N ILE A 77 -13.02 -5.05 4.23
CA ILE A 77 -11.92 -5.74 3.58
C ILE A 77 -11.53 -6.94 4.44
N LYS A 78 -11.60 -8.15 3.87
CA LYS A 78 -11.25 -9.38 4.57
C LYS A 78 -9.73 -9.56 4.62
N VAL A 79 -9.08 -8.87 5.55
CA VAL A 79 -7.65 -8.99 5.83
C VAL A 79 -7.43 -9.95 7.00
N LYS A 80 -6.41 -10.80 6.88
CA LYS A 80 -6.02 -11.78 7.90
C LYS A 80 -5.31 -11.11 9.08
N HIS A 81 -4.26 -10.33 8.79
CA HIS A 81 -3.49 -9.58 9.77
C HIS A 81 -3.21 -8.16 9.30
N TYR A 82 -3.33 -7.21 10.23
CA TYR A 82 -2.90 -5.82 10.06
C TYR A 82 -1.66 -5.57 10.91
N TYR A 83 -0.67 -4.89 10.32
CA TYR A 83 0.59 -4.49 10.94
C TYR A 83 0.76 -2.98 10.80
N ARG A 84 1.27 -2.33 11.85
CA ARG A 84 1.54 -0.89 11.82
C ARG A 84 2.89 -0.62 11.17
N GLN A 85 3.90 -1.42 11.52
CA GLN A 85 5.27 -1.34 11.00
C GLN A 85 5.73 -2.66 10.39
N ILE A 86 6.88 -2.63 9.70
CA ILE A 86 7.49 -3.84 9.11
C ILE A 86 8.03 -4.76 10.22
N GLU A 87 8.51 -4.18 11.31
CA GLU A 87 9.08 -4.90 12.45
C GLU A 87 8.04 -5.74 13.19
N ASP A 88 6.76 -5.38 13.10
CA ASP A 88 5.65 -6.09 13.74
C ASP A 88 5.28 -7.39 13.00
N ILE A 89 5.83 -7.62 11.81
CA ILE A 89 5.44 -8.75 10.95
C ILE A 89 6.07 -10.05 11.45
N CYS A 90 5.21 -10.99 11.85
CA CYS A 90 5.61 -12.33 12.28
C CYS A 90 5.57 -13.31 11.09
N LEU A 91 6.72 -13.88 10.71
CA LEU A 91 6.89 -14.69 9.49
C LEU A 91 6.05 -15.97 9.47
N ASP A 92 5.75 -16.54 10.63
CA ASP A 92 4.95 -17.74 10.82
C ASP A 92 3.43 -17.48 10.70
N GLN A 93 3.00 -16.22 10.74
CA GLN A 93 1.58 -15.83 10.67
C GLN A 93 1.16 -15.33 9.29
N ILE A 94 2.11 -15.00 8.42
CA ILE A 94 1.83 -14.47 7.08
C ILE A 94 1.69 -15.59 6.05
N SER A 95 0.78 -15.39 5.11
CA SER A 95 0.49 -16.30 4.00
C SER A 95 -0.26 -15.56 2.89
N GLY A 96 -0.22 -16.09 1.67
CA GLY A 96 -0.86 -15.44 0.53
C GLY A 96 -0.11 -14.18 0.09
N ILE A 97 -0.76 -13.02 0.21
CA ILE A 97 -0.24 -11.71 -0.20
C ILE A 97 0.06 -10.85 1.04
N LEU A 98 1.22 -10.21 1.05
CA LEU A 98 1.58 -9.16 2.01
C LEU A 98 1.62 -7.81 1.29
N PHE A 99 0.69 -6.93 1.64
CA PHE A 99 0.59 -5.58 1.11
C PHE A 99 1.38 -4.60 1.99
N PHE A 100 2.17 -3.73 1.37
CA PHE A 100 2.86 -2.62 2.01
C PHE A 100 2.34 -1.28 1.51
N ASP A 101 2.08 -0.35 2.43
CA ASP A 101 1.56 0.99 2.16
C ASP A 101 2.53 2.13 2.57
N PRO A 102 3.76 2.17 2.03
CA PRO A 102 4.71 3.25 2.33
C PRO A 102 4.19 4.63 1.88
N ASP A 103 4.62 5.71 2.55
CA ASP A 103 4.23 7.09 2.16
C ASP A 103 4.63 7.43 0.72
N ASN A 104 5.80 6.97 0.25
CA ASN A 104 6.37 7.35 -1.04
C ASN A 104 6.59 6.18 -2.00
N GLY A 105 6.38 4.93 -1.56
CA GLY A 105 6.68 3.75 -2.36
C GLY A 105 8.05 3.13 -2.05
N LEU A 106 8.68 2.56 -3.08
CA LEU A 106 9.98 1.89 -3.02
C LEU A 106 11.14 2.86 -2.82
N GLU A 107 12.21 2.37 -2.19
CA GLU A 107 13.41 3.15 -1.91
C GLU A 107 14.06 3.76 -3.17
N VAL A 108 14.50 5.01 -3.01
CA VAL A 108 15.21 5.80 -4.03
C VAL A 108 16.63 6.10 -3.57
N LYS A 109 17.53 6.43 -4.50
CA LYS A 109 18.95 6.69 -4.18
C LYS A 109 19.17 7.78 -3.12
N SER A 110 18.26 8.76 -3.05
CA SER A 110 18.31 9.86 -2.09
C SER A 110 17.60 9.57 -0.76
N ALA A 111 16.98 8.39 -0.61
CA ALA A 111 16.37 8.01 0.65
C ALA A 111 17.49 7.87 1.69
N LYS A 112 17.34 8.55 2.83
CA LYS A 112 18.24 8.35 3.97
C LYS A 112 18.04 6.92 4.48
N ASN A 113 19.05 6.34 5.13
CA ASN A 113 18.89 5.03 5.75
C ASN A 113 17.73 5.07 6.77
N ASN A 114 16.86 4.06 6.70
CA ASN A 114 15.71 3.86 7.60
C ASN A 114 14.65 4.98 7.54
N ASP A 115 14.51 5.65 6.40
CA ASP A 115 13.42 6.56 6.13
C ASP A 115 12.11 5.77 5.93
N LYS A 116 11.27 5.77 6.97
CA LYS A 116 10.00 5.02 7.03
C LYS A 116 8.98 5.40 5.96
N ARG A 117 9.25 6.43 5.17
CA ARG A 117 8.44 6.79 4.00
C ARG A 117 8.62 5.81 2.84
N TYR A 118 9.70 5.02 2.85
CA TYR A 118 10.04 4.12 1.77
C TYR A 118 10.05 2.66 2.22
N LEU A 119 9.63 1.76 1.34
CA LEU A 119 9.87 0.33 1.45
C LEU A 119 11.21 -0.02 0.79
N TYR A 120 12.11 -0.66 1.53
CA TYR A 120 13.43 -1.03 1.02
C TYR A 120 13.41 -2.41 0.36
N TYR A 121 14.24 -2.61 -0.66
CA TYR A 121 14.39 -3.91 -1.32
C TYR A 121 14.90 -4.99 -0.37
N ARG A 122 15.67 -4.62 0.66
CA ARG A 122 16.07 -5.56 1.73
C ARG A 122 14.86 -6.08 2.51
N ASP A 123 13.84 -5.25 2.71
CA ASP A 123 12.62 -5.64 3.41
C ASP A 123 11.80 -6.56 2.50
N ILE A 124 11.71 -6.26 1.20
CA ILE A 124 11.09 -7.16 0.22
C ILE A 124 11.79 -8.53 0.22
N ARG A 125 13.12 -8.57 0.16
CA ARG A 125 13.92 -9.82 0.21
C ARG A 125 13.64 -10.65 1.48
N ARG A 126 13.33 -10.00 2.61
CA ARG A 126 13.01 -10.68 3.87
C ARG A 126 11.73 -11.52 3.79
N PHE A 127 10.74 -11.07 3.02
CA PHE A 127 9.39 -11.68 2.99
C PHE A 127 9.09 -12.45 1.71
N ILE A 128 9.75 -12.13 0.59
CA ILE A 128 9.37 -12.63 -0.74
C ILE A 128 9.44 -14.15 -0.87
N SER A 129 10.29 -14.85 -0.11
CA SER A 129 10.32 -16.33 -0.13
C SER A 129 9.07 -16.98 0.48
N TYR A 130 8.29 -16.25 1.27
CA TYR A 130 7.14 -16.77 2.01
C TYR A 130 5.81 -16.41 1.35
N VAL A 131 5.70 -15.18 0.83
CA VAL A 131 4.46 -14.59 0.34
C VAL A 131 4.68 -13.81 -0.95
N ASP A 132 3.62 -13.66 -1.75
CA ASP A 132 3.61 -12.65 -2.81
C ASP A 132 3.54 -11.26 -2.15
N ILE A 133 4.22 -10.26 -2.71
CA ILE A 133 4.30 -8.91 -2.13
C ILE A 133 3.57 -7.93 -3.03
N LEU A 134 2.65 -7.15 -2.46
CA LEU A 134 2.00 -6.04 -3.14
C LEU A 134 2.49 -4.72 -2.54
N VAL A 135 2.93 -3.79 -3.36
CA VAL A 135 3.45 -2.49 -2.89
C VAL A 135 2.62 -1.36 -3.45
N TYR A 136 2.15 -0.46 -2.59
CA TYR A 136 1.61 0.83 -3.00
C TYR A 136 2.75 1.77 -3.41
N GLN A 137 2.64 2.37 -4.59
CA GLN A 137 3.68 3.21 -5.17
C GLN A 137 3.09 4.49 -5.75
N HIS A 138 3.57 5.66 -5.31
CA HIS A 138 3.27 6.90 -6.03
C HIS A 138 4.08 6.99 -7.33
N PHE A 139 3.44 7.45 -8.42
CA PHE A 139 4.17 7.77 -9.63
C PHE A 139 5.01 9.04 -9.43
N PRO A 140 6.32 9.02 -9.77
CA PRO A 140 7.09 10.25 -9.88
C PRO A 140 6.66 11.04 -11.13
N ARG A 141 7.09 12.31 -11.21
CA ARG A 141 6.81 13.22 -12.34
C ARG A 141 7.67 12.89 -13.57
N VAL A 142 7.48 11.69 -14.12
CA VAL A 142 8.19 11.17 -15.30
C VAL A 142 7.20 10.39 -16.19
N GLN A 143 7.62 9.98 -17.38
CA GLN A 143 6.77 9.16 -18.25
C GLN A 143 6.51 7.79 -17.62
N ARG A 144 5.23 7.40 -17.49
CA ARG A 144 4.81 6.19 -16.75
C ARG A 144 5.41 4.91 -17.32
N HIS A 145 5.43 4.75 -18.64
CA HIS A 145 5.96 3.55 -19.26
C HIS A 145 7.45 3.35 -18.95
N GLN A 146 8.25 4.39 -19.10
CA GLN A 146 9.68 4.38 -18.76
C GLN A 146 9.90 4.09 -17.26
N TYR A 147 9.06 4.66 -16.40
CA TYR A 147 9.13 4.39 -14.96
C TYR A 147 8.82 2.93 -14.62
N ILE A 148 7.75 2.37 -15.19
CA ILE A 148 7.34 0.98 -14.98
C ILE A 148 8.44 0.01 -15.44
N GLU A 149 9.04 0.27 -16.60
CA GLU A 149 10.16 -0.55 -17.11
C GLU A 149 11.38 -0.45 -16.18
N ALA A 150 11.77 0.77 -15.80
CA ALA A 150 12.92 1.00 -14.94
C ALA A 150 12.74 0.35 -13.55
N ILE A 151 11.56 0.49 -12.93
CA ILE A 151 11.29 -0.10 -11.62
C ILE A 151 11.20 -1.62 -11.69
N THR A 152 10.63 -2.18 -12.77
CA THR A 152 10.59 -3.63 -13.01
C THR A 152 12.02 -4.20 -13.04
N ASN A 153 12.90 -3.59 -13.83
CA ASN A 153 14.29 -4.03 -13.94
C ASN A 153 15.04 -3.91 -12.61
N LYS A 154 14.80 -2.81 -11.87
CA LYS A 154 15.39 -2.62 -10.55
C LYS A 154 14.93 -3.67 -9.55
N ILE A 155 13.62 -3.98 -9.49
CA ILE A 155 13.08 -5.03 -8.61
C ILE A 155 13.70 -6.38 -8.96
N ARG A 156 13.78 -6.74 -10.24
CA ARG A 156 14.39 -8.01 -10.68
C ARG A 156 15.84 -8.14 -10.25
N ASN A 157 16.62 -7.08 -10.40
CA ASN A 157 18.03 -7.07 -10.01
C ASN A 157 18.22 -7.16 -8.49
N GLU A 158 17.37 -6.47 -7.72
CA GLU A 158 17.51 -6.39 -6.26
C GLU A 158 16.91 -7.58 -5.53
N VAL A 159 15.79 -8.14 -6.00
CA VAL A 159 14.98 -9.11 -5.25
C VAL A 159 15.11 -10.52 -5.82
N SER A 160 15.66 -10.69 -7.03
CA SER A 160 15.75 -11.99 -7.72
C SER A 160 14.40 -12.72 -7.77
N CYS A 161 13.35 -12.03 -8.22
CA CYS A 161 11.98 -12.54 -8.22
C CYS A 161 11.53 -13.14 -9.56
N SER A 162 10.49 -13.97 -9.53
CA SER A 162 9.95 -14.69 -10.69
C SER A 162 9.13 -13.79 -11.63
N THR A 163 8.29 -12.91 -11.08
CA THR A 163 7.37 -12.07 -11.85
C THR A 163 7.10 -10.74 -11.15
N VAL A 164 7.07 -9.65 -11.92
CA VAL A 164 6.61 -8.33 -11.47
C VAL A 164 5.42 -7.94 -12.34
N LYS A 165 4.29 -7.59 -11.72
CA LYS A 165 3.09 -7.09 -12.39
C LYS A 165 2.73 -5.72 -11.81
N HIS A 166 2.24 -4.85 -12.68
CA HIS A 166 1.84 -3.49 -12.34
C HIS A 166 0.34 -3.32 -12.53
N PHE A 167 -0.31 -2.59 -11.62
CA PHE A 167 -1.71 -2.19 -11.72
C PHE A 167 -1.82 -0.67 -11.61
N PRO A 168 -1.48 0.08 -12.68
CA PRO A 168 -1.47 1.53 -12.63
C PRO A 168 -2.88 2.11 -12.41
N LYS A 169 -3.01 3.05 -11.48
CA LYS A 169 -4.27 3.76 -11.26
C LYS A 169 -4.07 5.24 -10.93
N SER A 170 -4.54 6.12 -11.81
CA SER A 170 -4.40 7.57 -11.66
C SER A 170 -2.94 7.98 -11.36
N MET A 171 -2.65 8.45 -10.14
CA MET A 171 -1.34 8.94 -9.71
C MET A 171 -0.51 7.89 -8.95
N VAL A 172 -1.01 6.65 -8.86
CA VAL A 172 -0.39 5.56 -8.12
C VAL A 172 -0.28 4.31 -8.97
N ASP A 173 0.54 3.38 -8.50
CA ASP A 173 0.71 2.05 -9.04
C ASP A 173 0.65 1.06 -7.88
N PHE A 174 0.17 -0.14 -8.16
CA PHE A 174 0.26 -1.27 -7.26
C PHE A 174 1.16 -2.31 -7.90
N ILE A 175 2.29 -2.57 -7.27
CA ILE A 175 3.33 -3.44 -7.82
C ILE A 175 3.24 -4.79 -7.12
N LEU A 176 2.82 -5.82 -7.85
CA LEU A 176 2.81 -7.20 -7.36
C LEU A 176 4.11 -7.89 -7.75
N ILE A 177 4.89 -8.28 -6.75
CA ILE A 177 6.12 -9.04 -6.86
C ILE A 177 5.79 -10.46 -6.42
N LYS A 178 5.88 -11.41 -7.35
CA LYS A 178 5.59 -12.82 -7.06
C LYS A 178 6.82 -13.53 -6.54
N LYS A 179 6.58 -14.41 -5.56
CA LYS A 179 7.59 -15.36 -5.09
C LYS A 179 7.99 -16.37 -6.16
#